data_AF-A0A529IWI5-F1
#
_entry.id   AF-A0A529IWI5-F1
#
_cell.length_a   1.000
_cell.length_b   1.000
_cell.length_c   1.000
_cell.angle_alpha   90.00
_cell.angle_beta   90.00
_cell.angle_gamma   90.00
#
_symmetry.space_group_name_H-M   'P 1'
#
loop_
_entity.id
_entity.type
_entity.pdbx_description
1 polymer ?
#
loop_
_entity_poly.entity_id
_entity_poly.type
_entity_poly.pdbx_seq_one_letter_code
_entity_poly.pdbx_strand_id
1 'polypeptide(L)'
;MASVVKVGSKADVAPAEGLSEAEVAVWMDVLAAMPKGWIRPENAEQLAAYARHAVSARDLSKLIAEFKPDWLKESGGLERYDRLLKMRERESRSALAAARSLRITVQSLDPKTAGRKAASGPNFRPPWE
;
A
#
# COMPACT_ATOMS: atom_id res chain seq x y z
N MET A 1 11.64 -24.92 -8.50
CA MET A 1 10.59 -24.97 -9.53
C MET A 1 9.85 -23.65 -9.52
N ALA A 2 10.19 -22.74 -10.42
CA ALA A 2 9.55 -21.43 -10.51
C ALA A 2 8.12 -21.60 -11.04
N SER A 3 7.11 -21.25 -10.23
CA SER A 3 5.71 -21.30 -10.60
C SER A 3 5.41 -20.20 -11.63
N VAL A 4 5.02 -20.61 -12.83
CA VAL A 4 4.59 -19.69 -13.89
C VAL A 4 3.17 -19.24 -13.58
N VAL A 5 3.03 -18.01 -13.09
CA VAL A 5 1.73 -17.34 -12.94
C VAL A 5 1.22 -16.98 -14.34
N LYS A 6 0.05 -17.53 -14.68
CA LYS A 6 -0.61 -17.37 -15.98
C LYS A 6 -1.15 -15.93 -16.11
N VAL A 7 -0.47 -15.08 -16.89
CA VAL A 7 -0.84 -13.68 -17.11
C VAL A 7 -2.04 -13.60 -18.07
N GLY A 8 -3.18 -13.12 -17.57
CA GLY A 8 -4.39 -12.86 -18.34
C GLY A 8 -4.38 -11.50 -19.04
N SER A 9 -4.75 -11.50 -20.32
CA SER A 9 -5.47 -10.43 -21.04
C SER A 9 -5.11 -8.93 -20.82
N LYS A 10 -4.08 -8.46 -21.55
CA LYS A 10 -3.90 -7.13 -22.19
C LYS A 10 -4.15 -5.82 -21.38
N ALA A 11 -4.30 -5.83 -20.05
CA ALA A 11 -4.00 -4.63 -19.23
C ALA A 11 -3.61 -4.94 -17.78
N ASP A 12 -3.08 -6.13 -17.52
CA ASP A 12 -2.61 -6.51 -16.20
C ASP A 12 -1.09 -6.32 -16.20
N VAL A 13 -0.62 -5.30 -15.47
CA VAL A 13 0.81 -5.05 -15.29
C VAL A 13 1.40 -6.25 -14.57
N ALA A 14 2.36 -6.93 -15.20
CA ALA A 14 3.04 -8.05 -14.59
C ALA A 14 3.80 -7.58 -13.32
N PRO A 15 3.84 -8.41 -12.25
CA PRO A 15 4.66 -8.10 -11.08
C PRO A 15 6.12 -7.86 -11.47
N ALA A 16 6.74 -6.85 -10.86
CA ALA A 16 8.17 -6.58 -11.04
C ALA A 16 9.03 -7.77 -10.59
N GLU A 17 10.25 -7.87 -11.13
CA GLU A 17 11.14 -8.98 -10.80
C GLU A 17 11.59 -8.96 -9.33
N GLY A 18 11.79 -10.16 -8.76
CA GLY A 18 12.32 -10.32 -7.41
C GLY A 18 11.37 -9.90 -6.27
N LEU A 19 10.06 -9.88 -6.50
CA LEU A 19 9.07 -9.78 -5.44
C LEU A 19 8.90 -11.15 -4.74
N SER A 20 8.85 -11.14 -3.41
CA SER A 20 8.45 -12.30 -2.61
C SER A 20 6.95 -12.58 -2.75
N GLU A 21 6.50 -13.77 -2.37
CA GLU A 21 5.06 -14.14 -2.42
C GLU A 21 4.18 -13.15 -1.64
N ALA A 22 4.64 -12.71 -0.47
CA ALA A 22 3.94 -11.72 0.35
C ALA A 22 3.82 -10.35 -0.35
N GLU A 23 4.85 -9.94 -1.08
CA GLU A 23 4.85 -8.68 -1.82
C GLU A 23 3.99 -8.78 -3.10
N VAL A 24 4.00 -9.93 -3.77
CA VAL A 24 3.11 -10.22 -4.90
C VAL A 24 1.64 -10.19 -4.45
N ALA A 25 1.32 -10.72 -3.27
CA ALA A 25 -0.04 -10.62 -2.73
C ALA A 25 -0.49 -9.16 -2.59
N VAL A 26 0.33 -8.30 -1.97
CA VAL A 26 0.04 -6.87 -1.84
C VAL A 26 -0.09 -6.19 -3.21
N TRP A 27 0.77 -6.53 -4.15
CA TRP A 27 0.70 -6.04 -5.53
C TRP A 27 -0.65 -6.36 -6.17
N MET A 28 -1.07 -7.63 -6.09
CA MET A 28 -2.33 -8.09 -6.68
C MET A 28 -3.54 -7.47 -6.00
N ASP A 29 -3.51 -7.30 -4.67
CA ASP A 29 -4.58 -6.63 -3.93
C ASP A 29 -4.76 -5.18 -4.39
N VAL A 30 -3.66 -4.45 -4.64
CA VAL A 30 -3.73 -3.08 -5.16
C VAL A 30 -4.31 -3.05 -6.58
N LEU A 31 -3.87 -3.97 -7.46
CA LEU A 31 -4.42 -4.04 -8.82
C LEU A 31 -5.91 -4.41 -8.82
N ALA A 32 -6.33 -5.31 -7.93
CA ALA A 32 -7.74 -5.70 -7.79
C ALA A 32 -8.63 -4.57 -7.26
N ALA A 33 -8.09 -3.70 -6.41
CA ALA A 33 -8.82 -2.57 -5.85
C ALA A 33 -8.97 -1.37 -6.82
N MET A 34 -8.16 -1.31 -7.87
CA MET A 34 -8.10 -0.17 -8.79
C MET A 34 -8.78 -0.47 -10.13
N PRO A 35 -9.30 0.56 -10.83
CA PRO A 35 -9.81 0.38 -12.20
C PRO A 35 -8.72 -0.17 -13.15
N LYS A 36 -9.13 -0.95 -14.14
CA LYS A 36 -8.23 -1.49 -15.16
C LYS A 36 -7.48 -0.36 -15.87
N GLY A 37 -6.16 -0.51 -16.00
CA GLY A 37 -5.29 0.51 -16.62
C GLY A 37 -4.97 1.72 -15.73
N TRP A 38 -5.39 1.73 -14.45
CA TRP A 38 -5.00 2.75 -13.49
C TRP A 38 -3.48 2.77 -13.25
N ILE A 39 -2.92 1.60 -13.00
CA ILE A 39 -1.47 1.41 -12.93
C ILE A 39 -0.99 1.08 -14.33
N ARG A 40 -0.06 1.89 -14.84
CA ARG A 40 0.57 1.69 -16.13
C ARG A 40 1.89 0.91 -15.97
N PRO A 41 2.37 0.20 -17.00
CA PRO A 41 3.62 -0.53 -16.94
C PRO A 41 4.83 0.32 -16.52
N GLU A 42 4.86 1.61 -16.87
CA GLU A 42 5.96 2.51 -16.49
C GLU A 42 6.02 2.76 -14.97
N ASN A 43 4.90 2.55 -14.26
CA ASN A 43 4.80 2.70 -12.82
C ASN A 43 4.94 1.36 -12.07
N ALA A 44 5.30 0.27 -12.77
CA ALA A 44 5.44 -1.07 -12.18
C ALA A 44 6.44 -1.07 -11.02
N GLU A 45 7.63 -0.50 -11.21
CA GLU A 45 8.66 -0.43 -10.16
C GLU A 45 8.21 0.39 -8.94
N GLN A 46 7.39 1.42 -9.17
CA GLN A 46 6.84 2.23 -8.08
C GLN A 46 5.84 1.44 -7.24
N LEU A 47 5.03 0.58 -7.87
CA LEU A 47 4.14 -0.35 -7.17
C LEU A 47 4.94 -1.46 -6.46
N ALA A 48 6.06 -1.90 -7.03
CA ALA A 48 6.95 -2.87 -6.40
C ALA A 48 7.52 -2.28 -5.10
N ALA A 49 8.01 -1.04 -5.17
CA ALA A 49 8.52 -0.33 -4.01
C ALA A 49 7.45 -0.19 -2.91
N TYR A 50 6.21 0.15 -3.28
CA TYR A 50 5.10 0.17 -2.32
C TYR A 50 4.90 -1.20 -1.66
N ALA A 51 4.84 -2.28 -2.43
CA ALA A 51 4.63 -3.63 -1.92
C ALA A 51 5.76 -4.07 -0.97
N ARG A 52 7.03 -3.82 -1.33
CA ARG A 52 8.21 -4.10 -0.49
C ARG A 52 8.10 -3.36 0.85
N HIS A 53 7.89 -2.05 0.82
CA HIS A 53 7.78 -1.24 2.03
C HIS A 53 6.57 -1.63 2.89
N ALA A 54 5.43 -1.97 2.28
CA ALA A 54 4.24 -2.40 3.01
C ALA A 54 4.47 -3.73 3.75
N VAL A 55 5.12 -4.70 3.09
CA VAL A 55 5.46 -5.99 3.72
C VAL A 55 6.50 -5.80 4.82
N SER A 56 7.57 -5.04 4.57
CA SER A 56 8.57 -4.75 5.60
C SER A 56 7.99 -4.03 6.82
N ALA A 57 7.09 -3.04 6.61
CA ALA A 57 6.40 -2.38 7.71
C ALA A 57 5.51 -3.33 8.52
N ARG A 58 4.83 -4.27 7.85
CA ARG A 58 4.02 -5.31 8.49
C ARG A 58 4.88 -6.24 9.33
N ASP A 59 6.00 -6.70 8.81
CA ASP A 59 6.88 -7.63 9.53
C ASP A 59 7.58 -6.95 10.70
N LEU A 60 8.02 -5.69 10.55
CA LEU A 60 8.50 -4.89 11.68
C LEU A 60 7.43 -4.69 12.74
N SER A 61 6.16 -4.53 12.35
CA SER A 61 5.05 -4.39 13.30
C SER A 61 4.81 -5.68 14.10
N LYS A 62 5.00 -6.86 13.49
CA LYS A 62 4.97 -8.15 14.20
C LYS A 62 6.11 -8.24 15.22
N LEU A 63 7.33 -7.89 14.82
CA LEU A 63 8.50 -7.87 15.72
C LEU A 63 8.29 -6.92 16.90
N ILE A 64 7.71 -5.75 16.67
CA ILE A 64 7.37 -4.79 17.72
C ILE A 64 6.29 -5.36 18.67
N ALA A 65 5.29 -6.05 18.13
CA ALA A 65 4.21 -6.66 18.93
C ALA A 65 4.71 -7.85 19.78
N GLU A 66 5.69 -8.60 19.29
CA GLU A 66 6.34 -9.69 20.02
C GLU A 66 7.38 -9.18 21.04
N PHE A 67 7.71 -7.89 21.02
CA PHE A 67 8.66 -7.29 21.94
C PHE A 67 8.12 -7.27 23.37
N LYS A 68 8.81 -7.95 24.30
CA LYS A 68 8.37 -8.04 25.69
C LYS A 68 8.88 -6.86 26.52
N PRO A 69 8.04 -6.25 27.38
CA PRO A 69 8.48 -5.15 28.24
C PRO A 69 9.67 -5.49 29.15
N ASP A 70 9.80 -6.75 29.59
CA ASP A 70 10.94 -7.17 30.42
C ASP A 70 12.29 -7.02 29.72
N TRP A 71 12.33 -7.10 28.40
CA TRP A 71 13.56 -6.89 27.63
C TRP A 71 14.07 -5.45 27.70
N LEU A 72 13.22 -4.47 28.06
CA LEU A 72 13.66 -3.08 28.27
C LEU A 72 14.60 -2.95 29.47
N LYS A 73 14.53 -3.86 30.44
CA LYS A 73 15.39 -3.87 31.63
C LYS A 73 16.78 -4.43 31.33
N GLU A 74 16.91 -5.19 30.24
CA GLU A 74 18.19 -5.74 29.81
C GLU A 74 19.06 -4.66 29.16
N SER A 75 20.39 -4.83 29.25
CA SER A 75 21.34 -3.94 28.58
C SER A 75 21.08 -3.88 27.06
N GLY A 76 20.94 -2.67 26.53
CA GLY A 76 20.64 -2.43 25.12
C GLY A 76 19.16 -2.63 24.73
N GLY A 77 18.28 -2.97 25.67
CA GLY A 77 16.88 -3.29 25.39
C GLY A 77 16.10 -2.12 24.81
N LEU A 78 16.25 -0.94 25.42
CA LEU A 78 15.60 0.29 24.97
C LEU A 78 16.11 0.71 23.58
N GLU A 79 17.42 0.60 23.33
CA GLU A 79 18.04 0.95 22.06
C GLU A 79 17.60 0.03 20.92
N ARG A 80 17.46 -1.28 21.20
CA ARG A 80 16.90 -2.24 20.24
C ARG A 80 15.45 -1.90 19.91
N TYR A 81 14.64 -1.58 20.91
CA TYR A 81 13.24 -1.22 20.71
C TYR A 81 13.09 0.09 19.92
N ASP A 82 13.83 1.13 20.29
CA ASP A 82 13.86 2.41 19.57
C ASP A 82 14.29 2.21 18.10
N ARG A 83 15.28 1.34 17.84
CA ARG A 83 15.70 1.02 16.47
C ARG A 83 14.57 0.37 15.66
N LEU A 84 13.84 -0.57 16.24
CA LEU A 84 12.69 -1.19 15.57
C LEU A 84 11.60 -0.16 15.25
N LEU A 85 11.26 0.72 16.20
CA LEU A 85 10.29 1.79 15.98
C LEU A 85 10.74 2.75 14.86
N LYS A 86 12.01 3.15 14.85
CA LYS A 86 12.59 4.01 13.81
C LYS A 86 12.58 3.33 12.44
N MET A 87 12.89 2.04 12.36
CA MET A 87 12.81 1.28 11.12
C MET A 87 11.37 1.24 10.61
N ARG A 88 10.41 0.92 11.48
CA ARG A 88 8.98 0.82 11.12
C ARG A 88 8.44 2.15 10.60
N GLU A 89 8.84 3.26 11.23
CA GLU A 89 8.46 4.59 10.78
C GLU A 89 9.03 4.93 9.39
N ARG A 90 10.30 4.58 9.13
CA ARG A 90 10.92 4.79 7.81
C ARG A 90 10.19 4.00 6.72
N GLU A 91 9.90 2.73 6.95
CA GLU A 91 9.15 1.89 6.01
C GLU A 91 7.74 2.46 5.75
N SER A 92 7.04 2.88 6.82
CA SER A 92 5.70 3.47 6.72
C SER A 92 5.69 4.76 5.90
N ARG A 93 6.69 5.63 6.10
CA ARG A 93 6.85 6.87 5.33
C ARG A 93 7.15 6.61 3.86
N SER A 94 8.03 5.66 3.56
CA SER A 94 8.37 5.28 2.18
C SER A 94 7.18 4.66 1.46
N ALA A 95 6.44 3.75 2.12
CA ALA A 95 5.19 3.20 1.60
C ALA A 95 4.18 4.32 1.29
N LEU A 96 3.99 5.28 2.19
CA LEU A 96 3.08 6.41 1.97
C LEU A 96 3.55 7.33 0.83
N ALA A 97 4.85 7.52 0.64
CA ALA A 97 5.38 8.27 -0.50
C ALA A 97 5.09 7.57 -1.83
N ALA A 98 5.34 6.26 -1.91
CA ALA A 98 5.02 5.46 -3.09
C ALA A 98 3.52 5.45 -3.39
N ALA A 99 2.69 5.26 -2.37
CA ALA A 99 1.23 5.24 -2.51
C ALA A 99 0.66 6.60 -2.98
N ARG A 100 1.21 7.72 -2.51
CA ARG A 100 0.84 9.06 -2.99
C ARG A 100 1.26 9.29 -4.45
N SER A 101 2.44 8.82 -4.84
CA SER A 101 2.92 8.89 -6.23
C SER A 101 1.98 8.14 -7.18
N LEU A 102 1.54 6.94 -6.78
CA LEU A 102 0.58 6.11 -7.52
C LEU A 102 -0.88 6.60 -7.41
N ARG A 103 -1.16 7.57 -6.52
CA ARG A 103 -2.51 8.09 -6.23
C ARG A 103 -3.52 7.01 -5.80
N ILE A 104 -3.05 5.99 -5.08
CA ILE A 104 -3.89 4.91 -4.55
C ILE A 104 -4.45 5.23 -3.15
N THR A 105 -4.00 6.32 -2.52
CA THR A 105 -4.53 6.77 -1.23
C THR A 105 -5.82 7.56 -1.41
N VAL A 106 -6.75 7.41 -0.47
CA VAL A 106 -7.96 8.24 -0.42
C VAL A 106 -7.56 9.70 -0.25
N GLN A 107 -7.76 10.49 -1.30
CA GLN A 107 -7.54 11.93 -1.26
C GLN A 107 -8.75 12.62 -0.65
N SER A 108 -8.52 13.68 0.13
CA SER A 108 -9.59 14.57 0.57
C SER A 108 -10.31 15.18 -0.64
N LEU A 109 -11.64 15.11 -0.66
CA LEU A 109 -12.46 15.71 -1.70
C LEU A 109 -12.76 17.16 -1.33
N ASP A 110 -12.43 18.10 -2.22
CA ASP A 110 -12.90 19.48 -2.09
C ASP A 110 -14.44 19.52 -2.03
N PRO A 111 -15.06 20.36 -1.17
CA PRO A 111 -16.51 20.44 -1.03
C PRO A 111 -17.24 20.66 -2.37
N LYS A 112 -16.65 21.39 -3.33
CA LYS A 112 -17.24 21.59 -4.66
C LYS A 112 -17.27 20.30 -5.47
N THR A 113 -16.23 19.47 -5.35
CA THR A 113 -16.15 18.16 -6.03
C THR A 113 -17.09 17.14 -5.38
N ALA A 114 -17.21 17.17 -4.05
CA ALA A 114 -18.17 16.37 -3.30
C ALA A 114 -19.61 16.73 -3.70
N GLY A 115 -19.94 18.03 -3.79
CA GLY A 115 -21.24 18.52 -4.24
C GLY A 115 -21.58 18.07 -5.66
N ARG A 116 -20.63 18.11 -6.59
CA ARG A 116 -20.83 17.59 -7.97
C ARG A 116 -21.07 16.08 -7.99
N LYS A 117 -20.31 15.30 -7.23
CA LYS A 117 -20.50 13.84 -7.14
C LYS A 117 -21.87 13.48 -6.56
N ALA A 118 -22.33 14.22 -5.55
CA ALA A 118 -23.66 14.05 -4.98
C ALA A 118 -24.76 14.43 -5.99
N ALA A 119 -24.54 15.50 -6.77
CA ALA A 119 -25.47 15.94 -7.82
C ALA A 119 -25.50 15.02 -9.06
N SER A 120 -24.45 14.23 -9.29
CA SER A 120 -24.40 13.22 -10.36
C SER A 120 -24.72 11.80 -9.87
N GLY A 121 -25.17 11.65 -8.62
CA GLY A 121 -25.44 10.34 -8.03
C GLY A 121 -26.74 9.73 -8.56
N PRO A 122 -26.89 8.40 -8.54
CA PRO A 122 -28.11 7.72 -8.99
C PRO A 122 -29.37 8.11 -8.20
N ASN A 123 -29.20 8.69 -7.01
CA ASN A 123 -30.28 9.18 -6.15
C ASN A 123 -30.46 10.70 -6.21
N PHE A 124 -29.78 11.41 -7.12
CA PHE A 124 -29.98 12.84 -7.27
C PHE A 124 -31.36 13.12 -7.84
N ARG A 125 -32.16 13.89 -7.10
CA ARG A 125 -33.42 14.46 -7.59
C ARG A 125 -33.21 15.94 -7.83
N PRO A 126 -33.44 16.44 -9.05
CA PRO A 126 -33.36 17.85 -9.29
C PRO A 126 -34.45 18.59 -8.52
N PRO A 127 -34.19 19.82 -8.04
CA PRO A 127 -35.09 20.55 -7.16
C PRO A 127 -36.39 21.07 -7.82
N TRP A 128 -36.61 20.76 -9.10
CA TRP A 128 -37.81 21.15 -9.86
C TRP A 128 -38.75 19.97 -10.16
N GLU A 129 -38.43 18.77 -9.66
CA GLU A 129 -39.36 17.63 -9.54
C GLU A 129 -40.10 17.67 -8.21
#